data_AF-A0A7J4EYM3-F1
#
_entry.id   AF-A0A7J4EYM3-F1
#
_cell.length_a   1.000
_cell.length_b   1.000
_cell.length_c   1.000
_cell.angle_alpha   90.00
_cell.angle_beta   90.00
_cell.angle_gamma   90.00
#
_symmetry.space_group_name_H-M   'P 1'
#
loop_
_entity.id
_entity.type
_entity.pdbx_description
1 polymer ?
#
loop_
_entity_poly.entity_id
_entity_poly.type
_entity_poly.pdbx_seq_one_letter_code
_entity_poly.pdbx_strand_id
1 'polypeptide(L)'
;MFTPFTTGILVGIGESSEEIVRSLMDIKGLSEKYGHIQEVIIQNFRSKRGIPMENFKEPSPLRMLKVILLAKMILPPEVSIQVPPNLNRETGQLFLLAGVDDWGGVSPITEDYINPEAPWPEIETLREYTEEVGYRLRERLPVYDRYISSEWLSERVLNKIYTVYKGVK
;
A
#
# COMPACT_ATOMS: atom_id res chain seq x y z
N MET A 1 -5.10 0.55 -23.92
CA MET A 1 -5.49 -0.21 -22.71
C MET A 1 -4.63 0.32 -21.59
N PHE A 2 -5.22 1.03 -20.63
CA PHE A 2 -4.49 1.41 -19.42
C PHE A 2 -4.51 0.21 -18.48
N THR A 3 -3.38 -0.10 -17.85
CA THR A 3 -3.30 -1.12 -16.82
C THR A 3 -3.47 -0.43 -15.48
N PRO A 4 -4.32 -0.94 -14.56
CA PRO A 4 -4.39 -0.46 -13.20
C PRO A 4 -3.00 -0.42 -12.59
N PHE A 5 -2.65 0.69 -11.97
CA PHE A 5 -1.28 0.98 -11.58
C PHE A 5 -1.21 1.26 -10.08
N THR A 6 -0.22 0.67 -9.43
CA THR A 6 0.18 1.01 -8.07
C THR A 6 1.36 1.99 -8.16
N THR A 7 1.26 3.10 -7.45
CA THR A 7 2.36 4.05 -7.28
C THR A 7 2.61 4.29 -5.80
N GLY A 8 3.50 5.21 -5.43
CA GLY A 8 3.76 5.48 -4.03
C GLY A 8 4.75 6.60 -3.77
N ILE A 9 4.96 6.86 -2.48
CA ILE A 9 5.95 7.79 -1.95
C ILE A 9 6.78 7.09 -0.87
N LEU A 10 8.04 7.48 -0.77
CA LEU A 10 8.95 7.08 0.31
C LEU A 10 9.07 8.24 1.30
N VAL A 11 8.85 7.95 2.58
CA VAL A 11 8.84 8.94 3.67
C VAL A 11 10.09 8.80 4.52
N GLY A 12 10.78 9.90 4.82
CA GLY A 12 11.99 9.91 5.66
C GLY A 12 13.30 9.78 4.89
N ILE A 13 13.35 10.24 3.64
CA ILE A 13 14.57 10.34 2.83
C ILE A 13 15.15 11.76 2.76
N GLY A 14 14.64 12.67 3.61
CA GLY A 14 15.06 14.08 3.64
C GLY A 14 14.09 15.01 2.93
N GLU A 15 12.93 14.51 2.52
CA GLU A 15 11.89 15.27 1.84
C GLU A 15 11.19 16.26 2.78
N SER A 16 10.82 17.42 2.25
CA SER A 16 10.01 18.41 2.95
C SER A 16 8.53 18.01 2.99
N SER A 17 7.73 18.65 3.85
CA SER A 17 6.28 18.41 3.87
C SER A 17 5.60 18.92 2.58
N GLU A 18 6.13 19.99 2.00
CA GLU A 18 5.68 20.54 0.71
C GLU A 18 5.96 19.57 -0.44
N GLU A 19 7.08 18.85 -0.42
CA GLU A 19 7.40 17.83 -1.42
C GLU A 19 6.49 16.61 -1.32
N ILE A 20 6.14 16.17 -0.10
CA ILE A 20 5.13 15.13 0.11
C ILE A 20 3.77 15.57 -0.46
N VAL A 21 3.31 16.77 -0.11
CA VAL A 21 2.02 17.29 -0.58
C VAL A 21 2.02 17.43 -2.09
N ARG A 22 3.09 17.95 -2.69
CA ARG A 22 3.22 18.06 -4.15
C ARG A 22 3.11 16.69 -4.81
N SER A 23 3.84 15.70 -4.30
CA SER A 23 3.81 14.33 -4.83
C SER A 23 2.41 13.72 -4.77
N LEU A 24 1.70 13.90 -3.64
CA LEU A 24 0.31 13.42 -3.49
C LEU A 24 -0.66 14.15 -4.43
N MET A 25 -0.47 15.45 -4.65
CA MET A 25 -1.27 16.22 -5.61
C MET A 25 -1.01 15.81 -7.05
N ASP A 26 0.23 15.49 -7.42
CA ASP A 26 0.59 14.99 -8.75
C ASP A 26 -0.04 13.61 -8.98
N ILE A 27 0.02 12.72 -7.99
CA ILE A 27 -0.65 11.42 -8.01
C ILE A 27 -2.17 11.59 -8.16
N LYS A 28 -2.79 12.50 -7.38
CA LYS A 28 -4.21 12.83 -7.50
C LYS A 28 -4.55 13.26 -8.92
N GLY A 29 -3.81 14.20 -9.50
CA GLY A 29 -4.06 14.70 -10.85
C GLY A 29 -3.96 13.60 -11.92
N LEU A 30 -3.01 12.68 -11.78
CA LEU A 30 -2.90 11.49 -12.65
C LEU A 30 -4.07 10.52 -12.44
N SER A 31 -4.50 10.31 -11.20
CA SER A 31 -5.66 9.47 -10.88
C SER A 31 -6.93 10.05 -11.48
N GLU A 32 -7.22 11.34 -11.28
CA GLU A 32 -8.41 12.01 -11.81
C GLU A 32 -8.41 12.05 -13.35
N LYS A 33 -7.24 12.25 -13.97
CA LYS A 33 -7.12 12.32 -15.43
C LYS A 33 -7.34 10.98 -16.13
N TYR A 34 -6.86 9.89 -15.53
CA TYR A 34 -6.77 8.60 -16.22
C TYR A 34 -7.56 7.48 -15.53
N GLY A 35 -8.04 7.64 -14.30
CA GLY A 35 -8.76 6.64 -13.52
C GLY A 35 -7.96 5.39 -13.14
N HIS A 36 -6.70 5.30 -13.56
CA HIS A 36 -5.89 4.07 -13.54
C HIS A 36 -5.17 3.77 -12.21
N ILE A 37 -5.11 4.69 -11.25
CA ILE A 37 -4.35 4.47 -10.02
C ILE A 37 -5.23 3.70 -9.04
N GLN A 38 -4.82 2.47 -8.74
CA GLN A 38 -5.58 1.60 -7.85
C GLN A 38 -5.23 1.83 -6.38
N GLU A 39 -3.95 2.07 -6.14
CA GLU A 39 -3.30 2.02 -4.83
C GLU A 39 -2.11 2.97 -4.79
N VAL A 40 -1.92 3.61 -3.64
CA VAL A 40 -0.75 4.43 -3.32
C VAL A 40 -0.06 3.84 -2.09
N ILE A 41 1.19 3.44 -2.25
CA ILE A 41 2.04 2.93 -1.17
C ILE A 41 2.67 4.12 -0.44
N ILE A 42 2.47 4.20 0.88
CA ILE A 42 3.18 5.12 1.76
C ILE A 42 4.21 4.30 2.54
N GLN A 43 5.42 4.26 2.03
CA GLN A 43 6.49 3.45 2.59
C GLN A 43 7.40 4.31 3.48
N ASN A 44 7.69 3.85 4.70
CA ASN A 44 8.75 4.44 5.51
C ASN A 44 10.12 4.01 4.99
N PHE A 45 11.06 4.96 4.98
CA PHE A 45 12.47 4.64 4.84
C PHE A 45 12.95 3.80 6.02
N ARG A 46 13.76 2.78 5.72
CA ARG A 46 14.46 1.95 6.70
C ARG A 46 15.94 2.06 6.46
N SER A 47 16.68 2.35 7.51
CA SER A 47 18.13 2.39 7.42
C SER A 47 18.68 0.97 7.44
N LYS A 48 19.65 0.71 6.57
CA LYS A 48 20.36 -0.57 6.53
C LYS A 48 21.83 -0.37 6.25
N ARG A 49 22.65 -1.31 6.69
CA ARG A 49 24.10 -1.27 6.48
C ARG A 49 24.42 -1.30 4.99
N GLY A 50 25.36 -0.47 4.55
CA GLY A 50 25.89 -0.52 3.19
C GLY A 50 25.08 0.23 2.12
N ILE A 51 24.06 1.00 2.51
CA ILE A 51 23.45 2.01 1.61
C ILE A 51 23.98 3.41 1.95
N PRO A 52 23.97 4.38 1.00
CA PRO A 52 24.44 5.75 1.28
C PRO A 52 23.76 6.43 2.47
N MET A 53 22.53 6.03 2.79
CA MET A 53 21.72 6.56 3.88
C MET A 53 21.74 5.68 5.15
N GLU A 54 22.76 4.83 5.35
CA GLU A 54 22.84 3.89 6.48
C GLU A 54 22.83 4.53 7.88
N ASN A 55 23.19 5.82 7.98
CA ASN A 55 23.15 6.57 9.23
C ASN A 55 22.05 7.64 9.23
N PHE A 56 21.14 7.58 8.26
CA PHE A 56 20.04 8.53 8.14
C PHE A 56 18.89 8.13 9.06
N LYS A 57 18.22 9.13 9.63
CA LYS A 57 17.16 8.91 10.62
C LYS A 57 15.87 8.43 9.92
N GLU A 58 15.35 7.30 10.38
CA GLU A 58 14.04 6.78 9.96
C GLU A 58 12.90 7.72 10.39
N PRO A 59 11.78 7.78 9.64
CA PRO A 59 10.64 8.59 10.02
C PRO A 59 10.00 8.05 11.31
N SER A 60 9.53 8.95 12.17
CA SER A 60 8.79 8.54 13.37
C SER A 60 7.39 8.03 13.01
N PRO A 61 6.76 7.21 13.87
CA PRO A 61 5.35 6.83 13.71
C PRO A 61 4.41 8.03 13.53
N LEU A 62 4.66 9.13 14.24
CA LEU A 62 3.88 10.36 14.11
C LEU A 62 4.06 11.02 12.73
N ARG A 63 5.26 10.97 12.15
CA ARG A 63 5.49 11.47 10.78
C ARG A 63 4.72 10.61 9.77
N MET A 64 4.78 9.30 9.90
CA MET A 64 4.01 8.38 9.05
C MET A 64 2.51 8.64 9.15
N LEU A 65 1.98 8.71 10.38
CA LEU A 65 0.56 9.01 10.63
C LEU A 65 0.12 10.31 9.94
N LYS A 66 0.91 11.38 10.04
CA LYS A 66 0.62 12.67 9.37
C LYS A 66 0.55 12.51 7.86
N VAL A 67 1.49 11.79 7.25
CA VAL A 67 1.51 11.57 5.80
C VAL A 67 0.32 10.73 5.34
N ILE A 68 -0.03 9.69 6.09
CA ILE A 68 -1.20 8.83 5.81
C ILE A 68 -2.50 9.65 5.84
N LEU A 69 -2.70 10.46 6.88
CA LEU A 69 -3.88 11.33 6.99
C LEU A 69 -3.95 12.33 5.83
N LEU A 70 -2.82 12.95 5.47
CA LEU A 70 -2.75 13.85 4.31
C LEU A 70 -3.10 13.13 3.01
N ALA A 71 -2.53 11.95 2.78
CA ALA A 71 -2.83 11.15 1.61
C ALA A 71 -4.32 10.78 1.55
N LYS A 72 -4.93 10.39 2.67
CA LYS A 72 -6.36 10.06 2.74
C LYS A 72 -7.26 11.26 2.43
N MET A 73 -6.82 12.48 2.77
CA MET A 73 -7.55 13.71 2.48
C MET A 73 -7.35 14.21 1.03
N ILE A 74 -6.18 13.99 0.44
CA ILE A 74 -5.82 14.50 -0.89
C ILE A 74 -6.29 13.57 -1.99
N LEU A 75 -6.01 12.27 -1.85
CA LEU A 75 -6.24 11.28 -2.89
C LEU A 75 -7.75 11.02 -3.09
N PRO A 76 -8.17 10.66 -4.31
CA PRO A 76 -9.54 10.25 -4.54
C PRO A 76 -9.94 9.06 -3.65
N PRO A 77 -11.19 9.01 -3.15
CA PRO A 77 -11.62 8.00 -2.18
C PRO A 77 -11.55 6.56 -2.70
N GLU A 78 -11.55 6.37 -4.02
CA GLU A 78 -11.36 5.09 -4.67
C GLU A 78 -9.92 4.58 -4.62
N VAL A 79 -8.92 5.45 -4.44
CA VAL A 79 -7.51 5.04 -4.37
C VAL A 79 -7.23 4.47 -2.98
N SER A 80 -6.84 3.19 -2.93
CA SER A 80 -6.45 2.53 -1.69
C SER A 80 -5.10 3.04 -1.20
N ILE A 81 -4.90 3.03 0.11
CA ILE A 81 -3.63 3.43 0.74
C ILE A 81 -3.03 2.20 1.37
N GLN A 82 -1.83 1.86 0.90
CA GLN A 82 -1.07 0.73 1.40
C GLN A 82 0.08 1.19 2.30
N VAL A 83 0.27 0.51 3.42
CA VAL A 83 1.50 0.63 4.24
C VAL A 83 2.08 -0.76 4.50
N PRO A 84 3.38 -1.01 4.23
CA PRO A 84 3.99 -2.32 4.44
C PRO A 84 3.96 -2.73 5.93
N PRO A 85 3.35 -3.88 6.29
CA PRO A 85 3.11 -4.25 7.67
C PRO A 85 4.38 -4.78 8.34
N ASN A 86 5.31 -5.37 7.58
CA ASN A 86 6.61 -5.80 8.08
C ASN A 86 7.47 -4.63 8.61
N LEU A 87 7.32 -3.45 8.01
CA LEU A 87 8.05 -2.23 8.42
C LEU A 87 7.35 -1.45 9.54
N ASN A 88 6.13 -1.83 9.90
CA ASN A 88 5.23 -1.05 10.77
C ASN A 88 4.47 -1.95 11.77
N ARG A 89 5.11 -3.01 12.26
CA ARG A 89 4.48 -4.03 13.13
C ARG A 89 3.79 -3.45 14.37
N GLU A 90 4.42 -2.47 15.02
CA GLU A 90 3.89 -1.86 16.25
C GLU A 90 2.87 -0.75 16.00
N THR A 91 2.76 -0.26 14.76
CA THR A 91 1.96 0.94 14.42
C THR A 91 0.88 0.66 13.38
N GLY A 92 0.80 -0.56 12.85
CA GLY A 92 -0.12 -0.92 11.77
C GLY A 92 -1.57 -0.63 12.10
N GLN A 93 -2.02 -0.97 13.31
CA GLN A 93 -3.40 -0.72 13.75
C GLN A 93 -3.75 0.78 13.81
N LEU A 94 -2.79 1.59 14.27
CA LEU A 94 -2.93 3.05 14.26
C LEU A 94 -3.09 3.58 12.82
N PHE A 95 -2.40 2.97 11.86
CA PHE A 95 -2.48 3.37 10.46
C PHE A 95 -3.78 2.91 9.79
N LEU A 96 -4.32 1.74 10.16
CA LEU A 96 -5.68 1.35 9.77
C LEU A 96 -6.71 2.38 10.21
N LEU A 97 -6.66 2.81 11.47
CA LEU A 97 -7.54 3.87 11.99
C LEU A 97 -7.37 5.21 11.27
N ALA A 98 -6.20 5.45 10.68
CA ALA A 98 -5.90 6.66 9.91
C ALA A 98 -6.33 6.59 8.44
N GLY A 99 -6.86 5.46 7.99
CA GLY A 99 -7.40 5.28 6.64
C GLY A 99 -6.57 4.43 5.69
N VAL A 100 -5.53 3.73 6.18
CA VAL A 100 -4.93 2.60 5.45
C VAL A 100 -5.99 1.50 5.34
N ASP A 101 -6.18 1.01 4.12
CA ASP A 101 -7.14 -0.06 3.81
C ASP A 101 -6.47 -1.28 3.17
N ASP A 102 -5.14 -1.24 3.00
CA ASP A 102 -4.37 -2.31 2.38
C ASP A 102 -3.05 -2.58 3.11
N TRP A 103 -2.82 -3.84 3.48
CA TRP A 103 -1.54 -4.30 4.02
C TRP A 103 -0.52 -4.61 2.92
N GLY A 104 -0.93 -4.66 1.66
CA GLY A 104 -0.07 -4.97 0.54
C GLY A 104 0.24 -6.46 0.40
N GLY A 105 1.26 -6.75 -0.41
CA GLY A 105 1.73 -8.12 -0.61
C GLY A 105 2.38 -8.67 0.64
N VAL A 106 1.82 -9.74 1.20
CA VAL A 106 2.40 -10.51 2.31
C VAL A 106 2.55 -11.96 1.89
N SER A 107 3.60 -12.62 2.38
CA SER A 107 3.90 -14.01 2.02
C SER A 107 4.31 -14.82 3.25
N PRO A 108 3.64 -15.95 3.52
CA PRO A 108 4.05 -16.87 4.58
C PRO A 108 5.18 -17.82 4.14
N ILE A 109 5.60 -17.77 2.87
CA ILE A 109 6.54 -18.74 2.27
C ILE A 109 7.83 -18.07 1.79
N THR A 110 7.75 -16.82 1.34
CA THR A 110 8.89 -16.10 0.73
C THR A 110 9.33 -14.94 1.58
N GLU A 111 10.63 -14.66 1.62
CA GLU A 111 11.18 -13.46 2.27
C GLU A 111 10.80 -12.17 1.53
N ASP A 112 10.96 -11.02 2.19
CA ASP A 112 10.94 -9.72 1.53
C ASP A 112 12.32 -9.46 0.90
N TYR A 113 12.39 -9.47 -0.43
CA TYR A 113 13.65 -9.23 -1.15
C TYR A 113 14.15 -7.77 -1.05
N ILE A 114 13.27 -6.83 -0.70
CA ILE A 114 13.62 -5.40 -0.55
C ILE A 114 14.13 -5.11 0.87
N ASN A 115 13.48 -5.72 1.87
CA ASN A 115 13.86 -5.62 3.29
C ASN A 115 13.99 -7.01 3.93
N PRO A 116 15.03 -7.80 3.57
CA PRO A 116 15.22 -9.14 4.12
C PRO A 116 15.30 -9.18 5.65
N GLU A 117 15.77 -8.09 6.26
CA GLU A 117 15.83 -7.88 7.72
C GLU A 117 14.45 -7.69 8.39
N ALA A 118 13.38 -7.48 7.61
CA ALA A 118 12.02 -7.25 8.07
C ALA A 118 11.08 -8.33 7.51
N PRO A 119 10.96 -9.50 8.18
CA PRO A 119 10.13 -10.59 7.69
C PRO A 119 8.66 -10.18 7.60
N TRP A 120 7.88 -10.86 6.77
CA TRP A 120 6.43 -10.67 6.74
C TRP A 120 5.81 -11.05 8.09
N PRO A 121 4.75 -10.35 8.53
CA PRO A 121 3.90 -10.85 9.62
C PRO A 121 3.12 -12.08 9.15
N GLU A 122 2.81 -12.98 10.09
CA GLU A 122 1.91 -14.09 9.83
C GLU A 122 0.51 -13.56 9.49
N ILE A 123 -0.21 -14.30 8.64
CA ILE A 123 -1.57 -13.91 8.23
C ILE A 123 -2.51 -13.79 9.44
N GLU A 124 -2.34 -14.65 10.45
CA GLU A 124 -3.15 -14.59 11.67
C GLU A 124 -2.87 -13.32 12.47
N THR A 125 -1.62 -12.87 12.56
CA THR A 125 -1.28 -11.60 13.19
C THR A 125 -1.91 -10.40 12.48
N LEU A 126 -1.92 -10.40 11.14
CA LEU A 126 -2.62 -9.37 10.38
C LEU A 126 -4.13 -9.40 10.62
N ARG A 127 -4.70 -10.60 10.79
CA ARG A 127 -6.12 -10.77 11.09
C ARG A 127 -6.45 -10.16 12.45
N GLU A 128 -5.70 -10.52 13.49
CA GLU A 128 -5.84 -9.96 14.84
C GLU A 128 -5.77 -8.43 14.81
N TYR A 129 -4.72 -7.86 14.20
CA TYR A 129 -4.55 -6.41 14.10
C TYR A 129 -5.72 -5.72 13.40
N THR A 130 -6.25 -6.34 12.35
CA THR A 130 -7.36 -5.80 11.56
C THR A 130 -8.69 -5.89 12.33
N GLU A 131 -8.95 -7.00 13.02
CA GLU A 131 -10.19 -7.25 13.75
C GLU A 131 -10.27 -6.45 15.07
N GLU A 132 -9.14 -6.23 15.74
CA GLU A 132 -9.07 -5.40 16.95
C GLU A 132 -9.53 -3.95 16.74
N VAL A 133 -9.37 -3.42 15.52
CA VAL A 133 -9.83 -2.07 15.15
C VAL A 133 -11.20 -2.08 14.44
N GLY A 134 -11.90 -3.22 14.43
CA GLY A 134 -13.25 -3.36 13.90
C GLY A 134 -13.35 -3.57 12.38
N TYR A 135 -12.24 -3.89 11.70
CA TYR A 135 -12.24 -4.25 10.28
C TYR A 135 -12.19 -5.77 10.08
N ARG A 136 -12.27 -6.23 8.83
CA ARG A 136 -12.14 -7.63 8.46
C ARG A 136 -11.01 -7.82 7.46
N LEU A 137 -10.08 -8.71 7.76
CA LEU A 137 -9.03 -9.08 6.82
C LEU A 137 -9.62 -9.90 5.67
N ARG A 138 -9.43 -9.43 4.43
CA ARG A 138 -9.86 -10.09 3.20
C ARG A 138 -8.68 -10.20 2.22
N GLU A 139 -8.47 -11.40 1.69
CA GLU A 139 -7.57 -11.61 0.56
C GLU A 139 -8.14 -10.97 -0.71
N ARG A 140 -7.28 -10.36 -1.50
CA ARG A 140 -7.61 -9.79 -2.82
C ARG A 140 -6.64 -10.25 -3.90
N LEU A 141 -7.07 -10.10 -5.14
CA LEU A 141 -6.18 -10.21 -6.29
C LEU A 141 -5.22 -8.99 -6.35
N PRO A 142 -4.12 -9.07 -7.11
CA PRO A 142 -3.26 -7.91 -7.36
C PRO A 142 -3.99 -6.73 -8.00
N VAL A 143 -5.12 -6.98 -8.68
CA VAL A 143 -6.03 -5.97 -9.23
C VAL A 143 -7.26 -5.82 -8.34
N TYR A 144 -7.66 -4.59 -8.04
CA TYR A 144 -8.85 -4.32 -7.24
C TYR A 144 -10.13 -4.63 -8.03
N ASP A 145 -11.19 -5.04 -7.32
CA ASP A 145 -12.47 -5.48 -7.91
C ASP A 145 -13.03 -4.50 -8.96
N ARG A 146 -12.87 -3.18 -8.75
CA ARG A 146 -13.36 -2.14 -9.68
C ARG A 146 -12.69 -2.12 -11.05
N TYR A 147 -11.48 -2.67 -11.16
CA TYR A 147 -10.72 -2.74 -12.41
C TYR A 147 -10.85 -4.09 -13.11
N ILE A 148 -11.69 -5.00 -12.61
CA ILE A 148 -11.92 -6.30 -13.25
C ILE A 148 -12.94 -6.12 -14.39
N SER A 149 -12.48 -5.56 -15.51
CA SER A 149 -13.27 -5.39 -16.75
C SER A 149 -12.39 -5.41 -18.00
N SER A 150 -13.02 -5.51 -19.18
CA SER A 150 -12.33 -5.48 -20.49
C SER A 150 -11.74 -4.12 -20.85
N GLU A 151 -12.12 -3.07 -20.11
CA GLU A 151 -11.51 -1.73 -20.23
C GLU A 151 -10.05 -1.75 -19.73
N TRP A 152 -9.78 -2.49 -18.67
CA TRP A 152 -8.52 -2.46 -17.92
C TRP A 152 -7.66 -3.72 -18.10
N LEU A 153 -8.30 -4.89 -18.28
CA LEU A 153 -7.64 -6.18 -18.32
C LEU A 153 -7.87 -6.91 -19.65
N SER A 154 -6.81 -7.50 -20.20
CA SER A 154 -6.91 -8.33 -21.41
C SER A 154 -7.86 -9.52 -21.19
N GLU A 155 -8.50 -10.00 -22.27
CA GLU A 155 -9.38 -11.18 -22.22
C GLU A 155 -8.70 -12.39 -21.56
N ARG A 156 -7.41 -12.60 -21.83
CA ARG A 156 -6.61 -13.68 -21.22
C ARG A 156 -6.62 -13.61 -19.69
N VAL A 157 -6.47 -12.42 -19.12
CA VAL A 157 -6.46 -12.21 -17.66
C VAL A 157 -7.87 -12.36 -17.09
N LEU A 158 -8.87 -11.78 -17.75
CA LEU A 158 -10.27 -11.90 -17.31
C LEU A 158 -10.74 -13.35 -17.29
N ASN A 159 -10.44 -14.11 -18.34
CA ASN A 159 -10.75 -15.54 -18.40
C ASN A 159 -10.12 -16.28 -17.23
N LYS A 160 -8.86 -15.99 -16.89
CA LYS A 160 -8.19 -16.62 -15.74
C LYS A 160 -8.83 -16.24 -14.41
N ILE A 161 -9.19 -14.97 -14.23
CA ILE A 161 -9.91 -14.51 -13.03
C ILE A 161 -11.26 -15.23 -12.91
N TYR A 162 -12.04 -15.34 -13.99
CA TYR A 162 -13.34 -16.00 -13.91
C TYR A 162 -13.25 -17.52 -13.70
N THR A 163 -12.21 -18.17 -14.19
CA THR A 163 -11.99 -19.60 -13.92
C THR A 163 -11.54 -19.86 -12.48
N VAL A 164 -10.69 -19.01 -11.90
CA VAL A 164 -10.07 -19.26 -10.59
C VAL A 164 -10.81 -18.57 -9.44
N TYR A 165 -11.28 -17.34 -9.61
CA TYR A 165 -11.77 -16.49 -8.52
C TYR A 165 -13.29 -16.58 -8.29
N LYS A 166 -14.10 -16.81 -9.33
CA LYS A 166 -15.55 -17.02 -9.15
C LYS A 166 -15.92 -18.39 -8.59
N GLY A 167 -14.99 -19.36 -8.60
CA GLY A 167 -15.16 -20.65 -7.93
C GLY A 167 -14.88 -20.63 -6.42
N VAL A 168 -14.51 -19.47 -5.85
CA VAL A 168 -13.99 -19.33 -4.47
C VAL A 168 -14.84 -18.33 -3.64
N LYS A 169 -15.97 -17.86 -4.16
CA LYS A 169 -16.97 -17.10 -3.38
C LYS A 169 -18.07 -18.01 -2.85
#